data_AF-A0AAE9UM87-F1
#
_entry.id   AF-A0AAE9UM87-F1
#
_cell.length_a   1.000
_cell.length_b   1.000
_cell.length_c   1.000
_cell.angle_alpha   90.00
_cell.angle_beta   90.00
_cell.angle_gamma   90.00
#
_symmetry.space_group_name_H-M   'P 1'
#
loop_
_entity.id
_entity.type
_entity.pdbx_description
1 polymer ?
#
loop_
_entity_poly.entity_id
_entity_poly.type
_entity_poly.pdbx_seq_one_letter_code
_entity_poly.pdbx_strand_id
1 'polypeptide(L)'
;MNNKNLYGLVLSVLALSLSMFNLGMIISKHHYKPQIAKLQKQVETLEARKSTIIYQVDNAGGNLIGTVTEKSIIDGHYTVSVGAYGKFLVTKEQYDSINIGDDAPDYLKKRGQ
;
A
#
# COMPACT_ATOMS: atom_id res chain seq x y z
N MET A 1 45.33 -12.15 46.74
CA MET A 1 45.57 -12.59 45.34
C MET A 1 46.59 -11.64 44.73
N ASN A 2 47.72 -12.12 44.20
CA ASN A 2 48.79 -11.24 43.69
C ASN A 2 48.36 -10.51 42.40
N ASN A 3 48.81 -9.26 42.20
CA ASN A 3 48.45 -8.42 41.04
C ASN A 3 48.66 -9.14 39.70
N LYS A 4 49.71 -9.94 39.56
CA LYS A 4 49.97 -10.74 38.35
C LYS A 4 48.85 -11.74 38.03
N ASN A 5 48.26 -12.36 39.05
CA ASN A 5 47.15 -13.32 38.88
C ASN A 5 45.83 -12.59 38.60
N LEU A 6 45.66 -11.38 39.13
CA LEU A 6 44.49 -10.54 38.85
C LEU A 6 44.48 -10.07 37.38
N TYR A 7 45.62 -9.65 36.82
CA TYR A 7 45.72 -9.28 35.40
C TYR A 7 45.42 -10.45 34.46
N GLY A 8 45.92 -11.65 34.77
CA GLY A 8 45.61 -12.85 33.99
C GLY A 8 44.12 -13.19 34.01
N LEU A 9 43.48 -13.09 35.18
CA LEU A 9 42.04 -13.31 35.33
C LEU A 9 41.24 -12.27 34.53
N VAL A 10 41.56 -10.98 34.65
CA VAL A 10 40.89 -9.90 33.90
C VAL A 10 41.04 -10.08 32.38
N LEU A 11 42.23 -10.43 31.90
CA LEU A 11 42.47 -10.66 30.47
C LEU A 11 41.65 -11.85 29.93
N SER A 12 41.53 -12.92 30.71
CA SER A 12 40.74 -14.10 30.32
C SER A 12 39.24 -13.80 30.26
N VAL A 13 38.71 -13.01 31.20
CA VAL A 13 37.31 -12.57 31.20
C VAL A 13 37.02 -11.65 30.02
N LEU A 14 37.93 -10.73 29.69
CA LEU A 14 37.80 -9.88 28.51
C LEU A 14 37.81 -10.71 27.21
N ALA A 15 38.74 -11.66 27.08
CA ALA A 15 38.79 -12.54 25.92
C ALA A 15 37.52 -13.39 25.76
N LEU A 16 36.98 -13.91 26.87
CA LEU A 16 35.73 -14.67 26.87
C LEU A 16 34.53 -13.79 26.50
N SER A 17 34.47 -12.55 27.00
CA SER A 17 33.39 -11.63 26.66
C SER A 17 33.38 -11.27 25.17
N LEU A 18 34.56 -11.08 24.58
CA LEU A 18 34.71 -10.78 23.15
C LEU A 18 34.31 -11.97 22.28
N SER A 19 34.66 -13.20 22.69
CA SER A 19 34.27 -14.41 21.96
C SER A 19 32.77 -14.68 22.05
N MET A 20 32.16 -14.47 23.24
CA MET A 20 30.71 -14.58 23.43
C MET A 20 29.93 -13.55 22.60
N PHE A 21 30.42 -12.30 22.52
CA PHE A 21 29.80 -11.27 21.69
C PHE A 21 29.78 -11.65 20.20
N ASN A 22 30.92 -12.13 19.68
CA ASN A 22 31.01 -12.60 18.30
C ASN A 22 30.06 -13.77 18.01
N LEU A 23 29.94 -14.72 18.95
CA LEU A 23 29.02 -15.84 18.81
C LEU A 23 27.56 -15.37 18.76
N GLY A 24 27.19 -14.43 19.63
CA GLY A 24 25.86 -13.81 19.63
C GLY A 24 25.53 -13.13 18.30
N MET A 25 26.50 -12.40 17.72
CA MET A 25 26.34 -11.75 16.41
C MET A 25 26.12 -12.77 15.27
N ILE A 26 26.83 -13.90 15.28
CA ILE A 26 26.66 -14.96 14.27
C ILE A 26 25.28 -15.60 14.36
N ILE A 27 24.86 -15.98 15.57
CA ILE A 27 23.56 -16.64 15.79
C ILE A 27 22.43 -15.68 15.43
N SER A 28 22.51 -14.42 15.87
CA SER A 28 21.57 -13.36 15.52
C SER A 28 21.44 -13.23 14.00
N LYS A 29 22.57 -13.04 13.30
CA LYS A 29 22.57 -12.89 11.83
C LYS A 29 21.97 -14.11 11.14
N HIS A 30 22.25 -15.32 11.62
CA HIS A 30 21.68 -16.54 11.05
C HIS A 30 20.16 -16.63 11.26
N HIS A 31 19.67 -16.25 12.45
CA HIS A 31 18.26 -16.33 12.81
C HIS A 31 17.38 -15.32 12.04
N TYR A 32 17.89 -14.10 11.79
CA TYR A 32 17.12 -13.06 11.10
C TYR A 32 17.21 -13.14 9.57
N LYS A 33 18.24 -13.80 9.02
CA LYS A 33 18.43 -13.95 7.56
C LYS A 33 17.18 -14.47 6.80
N PRO A 34 16.50 -15.55 7.23
CA PRO A 34 15.31 -16.03 6.51
C PRO A 34 14.13 -15.07 6.58
N GLN A 35 13.98 -14.34 7.69
CA GLN A 35 12.91 -13.36 7.87
C GLN A 35 13.13 -12.18 6.92
N ILE A 36 14.35 -11.66 6.85
CA ILE A 36 14.73 -10.58 5.93
C ILE A 36 14.46 -10.99 4.48
N ALA A 37 14.85 -12.20 4.07
CA ALA A 37 14.60 -12.69 2.72
C ALA A 37 13.10 -12.82 2.39
N LYS A 38 12.29 -13.27 3.37
CA LYS A 38 10.83 -13.33 3.23
C LYS A 38 10.21 -11.94 3.08
N LEU A 39 10.65 -10.98 3.90
CA LEU A 39 10.19 -9.59 3.84
C LEU A 39 10.56 -8.95 2.50
N GLN A 40 11.80 -9.14 2.03
CA GLN A 40 12.24 -8.64 0.73
C GLN A 40 11.37 -9.19 -0.41
N LYS A 41 11.06 -10.48 -0.38
CA LYS A 41 10.14 -11.10 -1.36
C LYS A 41 8.74 -10.50 -1.29
N GLN A 42 8.23 -10.21 -0.10
CA GLN A 42 6.93 -9.55 0.05
C GLN A 42 6.96 -8.14 -0.56
N VAL A 43 7.99 -7.35 -0.28
CA VAL A 43 8.17 -6.02 -0.87
C VAL A 43 8.21 -6.11 -2.39
N GLU A 44 9.02 -7.01 -2.96
CA GLU A 44 9.11 -7.21 -4.41
C GLU A 44 7.74 -7.57 -5.03
N THR A 45 6.98 -8.47 -4.39
CA THR A 45 5.63 -8.83 -4.87
C THR A 45 4.65 -7.66 -4.79
N LEU A 46 4.77 -6.81 -3.77
CA LEU A 46 3.91 -5.64 -3.60
C LEU A 46 4.27 -4.54 -4.59
N GLU A 47 5.56 -4.32 -4.85
CA GLU A 47 6.03 -3.39 -5.89
C GLU A 47 5.58 -3.83 -7.28
N ALA A 48 5.65 -5.11 -7.60
CA ALA A 48 5.14 -5.64 -8.87
C ALA A 48 3.61 -5.47 -9.03
N ARG A 49 2.84 -5.56 -7.94
CA ARG A 49 1.37 -5.39 -7.94
C ARG A 49 0.94 -3.92 -7.95
N LYS A 50 1.79 -2.98 -7.53
CA LYS A 50 1.46 -1.55 -7.44
C LYS A 50 1.03 -0.94 -8.76
N SER A 51 1.42 -1.53 -9.90
CA SER A 51 1.00 -1.09 -11.24
C SER A 51 -0.48 -1.40 -11.53
N THR A 52 -1.09 -2.38 -10.86
CA THR A 52 -2.47 -2.79 -11.10
C THR A 52 -3.35 -2.39 -9.92
N ILE A 53 -3.75 -1.11 -9.87
CA ILE A 53 -4.82 -0.68 -8.98
C ILE A 53 -6.14 -1.22 -9.55
N ILE A 54 -6.59 -2.38 -9.08
CA ILE A 54 -7.93 -2.88 -9.36
C ILE A 54 -8.86 -2.28 -8.31
N TYR A 55 -9.62 -1.25 -8.67
CA TYR A 55 -10.76 -0.81 -7.86
C TYR A 55 -11.85 -1.88 -7.94
N GLN A 56 -11.85 -2.81 -7.00
CA GLN A 56 -12.97 -3.72 -6.81
C GLN A 56 -14.09 -2.93 -6.15
N VAL A 57 -15.01 -2.43 -6.98
CA VAL A 57 -16.24 -1.82 -6.50
C VAL A 57 -17.22 -2.93 -6.14
N ASP A 58 -17.78 -2.89 -4.93
CA ASP A 58 -18.88 -3.73 -4.44
C ASP A 58 -20.21 -3.45 -5.16
N ASN A 59 -20.21 -2.46 -6.06
CA ASN A 59 -21.35 -2.02 -6.87
C ASN A 59 -21.45 -2.74 -8.22
N ALA A 60 -20.55 -3.69 -8.53
CA ALA A 60 -20.56 -4.42 -9.79
C ALA A 60 -21.91 -5.16 -9.99
N GLY A 61 -22.60 -4.90 -11.09
CA GLY A 61 -23.96 -5.40 -11.36
C GLY A 61 -25.11 -4.60 -10.72
N GLY A 62 -24.82 -3.55 -9.95
CA GLY A 62 -25.83 -2.65 -9.38
C GLY A 62 -26.40 -1.70 -10.45
N ASN A 63 -27.72 -1.51 -10.47
CA ASN A 63 -28.35 -0.56 -11.39
C ASN A 63 -28.20 0.86 -10.82
N LEU A 64 -27.60 1.77 -11.59
CA LEU A 64 -27.44 3.16 -11.20
C LEU A 64 -28.74 3.92 -11.53
N ILE A 65 -29.51 4.24 -10.48
CA ILE A 65 -30.79 4.95 -10.56
C ILE A 65 -30.65 6.26 -9.79
N GLY A 66 -30.37 7.35 -10.50
CA GLY A 66 -30.24 8.65 -9.87
C GLY A 66 -30.10 9.77 -10.88
N THR A 67 -30.32 10.99 -10.43
CA THR A 67 -30.13 12.21 -11.21
C THR A 67 -28.75 12.81 -10.95
N VAL A 68 -28.30 13.59 -11.93
CA VAL A 68 -27.06 14.35 -11.85
C VAL A 68 -27.28 15.52 -10.91
N THR A 69 -26.51 15.56 -9.82
CA THR A 69 -26.65 16.60 -8.79
C THR A 69 -25.60 17.70 -8.91
N GLU A 70 -24.46 17.40 -9.52
CA GLU A 70 -23.35 18.35 -9.62
C GLU A 70 -22.47 18.04 -10.84
N LYS A 71 -21.84 19.09 -11.37
CA LYS A 71 -20.81 19.02 -12.41
C LYS A 71 -19.60 19.83 -11.95
N SER A 72 -18.42 19.21 -11.92
CA SER A 72 -17.18 19.87 -11.48
C SER A 72 -15.99 19.53 -12.38
N ILE A 73 -15.04 20.46 -12.52
CA ILE A 73 -13.75 20.20 -13.17
C ILE A 73 -12.68 20.23 -12.08
N ILE A 74 -11.98 19.11 -11.91
CA ILE A 74 -10.94 18.94 -10.88
C ILE A 74 -9.64 18.61 -11.60
N ASP A 75 -8.62 19.46 -11.43
CA ASP A 75 -7.29 19.27 -12.05
C ASP A 75 -7.34 19.04 -13.58
N GLY A 76 -8.27 19.71 -14.28
CA GLY A 76 -8.47 19.57 -15.72
C GLY A 76 -9.30 18.35 -16.15
N HIS A 77 -9.78 17.55 -15.20
CA HIS A 77 -10.64 16.39 -15.43
C HIS A 77 -12.12 16.72 -15.22
N TYR A 78 -12.96 16.29 -16.15
CA TYR A 78 -14.41 16.54 -16.11
C TYR A 78 -15.11 15.48 -15.27
N THR A 79 -15.88 15.93 -14.27
CA THR A 79 -16.55 15.03 -13.33
C THR A 79 -18.02 15.38 -13.14
N VAL A 80 -18.85 14.35 -13.00
CA VAL A 80 -20.30 14.47 -12.79
C VAL A 80 -20.66 13.68 -11.54
N SER A 81 -21.36 14.31 -10.59
CA SER A 81 -21.87 13.63 -9.40
C SER A 81 -23.30 13.16 -9.65
N VAL A 82 -23.57 11.88 -9.39
CA VAL A 82 -24.91 11.30 -9.39
C VAL A 82 -25.29 10.98 -7.96
N GLY A 83 -26.36 11.60 -7.46
CA GLY A 83 -26.81 11.64 -6.06
C GLY A 83 -26.21 10.57 -5.12
N ALA A 84 -26.95 9.49 -4.87
CA ALA A 84 -26.57 8.45 -3.90
C ALA A 84 -25.34 7.59 -4.30
N TYR A 85 -24.77 7.79 -5.49
CA TYR A 85 -23.72 6.93 -6.06
C TYR A 85 -22.33 7.59 -6.03
N GLY A 86 -22.26 8.91 -6.07
CA GLY A 86 -21.00 9.65 -6.01
C GLY A 86 -20.54 10.21 -7.36
N LYS A 87 -19.23 10.40 -7.51
CA LYS A 87 -18.60 11.20 -8.56
C LYS A 87 -18.00 10.33 -9.67
N PHE A 88 -18.31 10.65 -10.92
CA PHE A 88 -17.90 9.92 -12.11
C PHE A 88 -17.00 10.77 -12.98
N LEU A 89 -15.89 10.19 -13.44
CA LEU A 89 -15.02 10.79 -14.45
C LEU A 89 -15.64 10.59 -15.84
N VAL A 90 -15.78 11.66 -16.60
CA VAL A 90 -16.37 11.66 -17.94
C VAL A 90 -15.45 12.39 -18.93
N THR A 91 -15.68 12.21 -20.23
CA THR A 91 -15.00 13.05 -21.24
C THR A 91 -15.61 14.45 -21.24
N LYS A 92 -14.92 15.40 -21.89
CA LYS A 92 -15.44 16.77 -22.04
C LYS A 92 -16.80 16.78 -22.76
N GLU A 93 -16.92 16.01 -23.84
CA GLU A 93 -18.14 15.93 -24.65
C GLU A 93 -19.31 15.34 -23.86
N GLN A 94 -19.03 14.34 -23.04
CA GLN A 94 -20.00 13.77 -22.10
C GLN A 94 -20.39 14.78 -21.02
N TYR A 95 -19.43 15.50 -20.47
CA TYR A 95 -19.70 16.56 -19.51
C TYR A 95 -20.60 17.63 -20.12
N ASP A 96 -20.29 18.14 -21.29
CA ASP A 96 -21.04 19.22 -21.94
C ASP A 96 -22.46 18.80 -22.35
N SER A 97 -22.69 17.50 -22.60
CA SER A 97 -24.01 16.96 -22.97
C SER A 97 -24.95 16.66 -21.80
N ILE A 98 -24.44 16.60 -20.56
CA ILE A 98 -25.24 16.33 -19.36
C ILE A 98 -25.61 17.65 -18.67
N ASN A 99 -26.84 17.81 -18.21
CA ASN A 99 -27.24 18.90 -17.31
C ASN A 99 -27.50 18.41 -15.88
N ILE A 100 -27.42 19.34 -14.93
CA ILE A 100 -27.82 19.08 -13.55
C ILE A 100 -29.34 18.89 -13.52
N GLY A 101 -29.80 17.82 -12.89
CA GLY A 101 -31.19 17.38 -12.87
C GLY A 101 -31.52 16.28 -13.89
N ASP A 102 -30.66 16.05 -14.88
CA ASP A 102 -30.86 14.96 -15.84
C ASP A 102 -30.71 13.60 -15.16
N ASP A 103 -31.46 12.60 -15.66
CA ASP A 103 -31.23 11.20 -15.28
C ASP A 103 -29.82 10.76 -15.68
N ALA A 104 -29.23 9.88 -14.86
CA ALA A 104 -27.91 9.35 -15.16
C ALA A 104 -27.88 8.66 -16.54
N PRO A 105 -26.92 9.02 -17.41
CA PRO A 105 -26.81 8.42 -18.74
C PRO A 105 -26.47 6.93 -18.69
N ASP A 106 -26.94 6.18 -19.68
CA ASP A 106 -26.79 4.71 -19.71
C ASP A 106 -25.33 4.24 -19.73
N TYR A 107 -24.42 5.02 -20.29
CA TYR A 107 -22.99 4.69 -20.26
C TYR A 107 -22.38 4.78 -18.85
N LEU A 108 -22.97 5.55 -17.93
CA LEU A 108 -22.60 5.51 -16.51
C LEU A 108 -23.23 4.30 -15.81
N LYS A 109 -24.44 3.89 -16.20
CA LYS A 109 -25.13 2.70 -15.65
C LYS A 109 -24.43 1.38 -16.02
N LYS A 110 -23.81 1.31 -17.20
CA LYS A 110 -23.18 0.08 -17.72
C LYS A 110 -21.71 -0.11 -17.31
N ARG A 111 -21.10 0.82 -16.59
CA ARG A 111 -19.66 0.77 -16.23
C ARG A 111 -19.28 -0.31 -15.20
N GLY A 112 -20.26 -0.99 -14.60
CA GLY A 112 -20.05 -2.07 -13.64
C GLY A 112 -20.60 -3.44 -14.06
N GLN A 113 -20.92 -3.63 -15.35
CA GLN A 113 -21.28 -4.93 -15.92
C GLN A 113 -20.05 -5.67 -16.45
#